data_AF-A0A5C7PWG5-F1
#
_entry.id   AF-A0A5C7PWG5-F1
#
_cell.length_a   1.000
_cell.length_b   1.000
_cell.length_c   1.000
_cell.angle_alpha   90.00
_cell.angle_beta   90.00
_cell.angle_gamma   90.00
#
_symmetry.space_group_name_H-M   'P 1'
#
loop_
_entity.id
_entity.type
_entity.pdbx_description
1 polymer ?
#
loop_
_entity_poly.entity_id
_entity_poly.type
_entity_poly.pdbx_seq_one_letter_code
_entity_poly.pdbx_strand_id
1 'polypeptide(L)'
;MLDIEAPSIDSARMRRAGRELLSLALMDSRNHTLRWIAAFERALASSELAVPQQIDLSPPLWELGHLGWFQERWIARNVQRQRGARCDPSQARLPSILTDADRCFDPAEVSHAARWRVDLPELQAARQYLV
;
A
#
# COMPACT_ATOMS: atom_id res chain seq x y z
N MET A 1 25.20 11.53 3.88
CA MET A 1 25.47 10.22 4.50
C MET A 1 24.40 10.02 5.55
N LEU A 2 23.28 9.38 5.19
CA LEU A 2 22.19 9.10 6.12
C LEU A 2 22.37 7.65 6.55
N ASP A 3 22.95 7.47 7.73
CA ASP A 3 22.93 6.18 8.43
C ASP A 3 21.49 5.90 8.85
N ILE A 4 20.87 4.94 8.18
CA ILE A 4 19.57 4.38 8.56
C ILE A 4 19.84 2.92 8.92
N GLU A 5 20.46 2.69 10.09
CA GLU A 5 20.40 1.38 10.75
C GLU A 5 19.05 1.22 11.47
N ALA A 6 17.95 1.41 10.74
CA ALA A 6 16.70 0.75 11.11
C ALA A 6 16.83 -0.71 10.64
N PRO A 7 16.57 -1.71 11.49
CA PRO A 7 16.59 -3.09 11.03
C PRO A 7 15.63 -3.21 9.84
N SER A 8 16.13 -3.72 8.71
CA SER A 8 15.31 -3.93 7.52
C SER A 8 14.02 -4.64 7.91
N ILE A 9 12.89 -4.06 7.51
CA ILE A 9 11.55 -4.65 7.70
C ILE A 9 11.50 -6.06 7.10
N ASP A 10 12.33 -6.32 6.09
CA ASP A 10 12.49 -7.61 5.44
C ASP A 10 13.42 -8.59 6.19
N SER A 11 13.62 -8.39 7.50
CA SER A 11 14.33 -9.35 8.33
C SER A 11 13.39 -10.50 8.73
N ALA A 12 13.89 -11.74 8.70
CA ALA A 12 13.17 -12.91 9.21
C ALA A 12 12.72 -12.75 10.68
N ARG A 13 13.32 -11.80 11.41
CA ARG A 13 12.95 -11.38 12.77
C ARG A 13 11.57 -10.74 12.83
N MET A 14 11.15 -9.95 11.84
CA MET A 14 9.83 -9.31 11.84
C MET A 14 8.69 -10.32 11.82
N ARG A 15 8.86 -11.48 11.17
CA ARG A 15 7.85 -12.55 11.16
C ARG A 15 7.52 -13.12 12.55
N ARG A 16 8.41 -12.91 13.53
CA ARG A 16 8.26 -13.39 14.92
C ARG A 16 8.28 -12.25 15.94
N ALA A 17 8.25 -11.00 15.49
CA ALA A 17 8.31 -9.84 16.37
C ALA A 17 7.00 -9.67 17.17
N GLY A 18 7.12 -9.11 18.38
CA GLY A 18 5.97 -8.71 19.19
C GLY A 18 5.27 -7.46 18.66
N ARG A 19 4.11 -7.12 19.24
CA ARG A 19 3.27 -5.99 18.79
C ARG A 19 4.00 -4.65 18.81
N GLU A 20 4.86 -4.41 19.80
CA GLU A 20 5.59 -3.14 19.97
C GLU A 20 6.56 -2.92 18.81
N LEU A 21 7.36 -3.95 18.49
CA LEU A 21 8.34 -3.88 17.42
C LEU A 21 7.67 -3.85 16.04
N LEU A 22 6.58 -4.61 15.85
CA LEU A 22 5.79 -4.56 14.62
C LEU A 22 5.14 -3.19 14.41
N SER A 23 4.64 -2.56 15.48
CA SER A 23 4.09 -1.20 15.41
C SER A 23 5.15 -0.20 14.95
N LEU A 24 6.36 -0.25 15.51
CA LEU A 24 7.47 0.61 15.10
C LEU A 24 7.88 0.36 13.64
N ALA A 25 7.98 -0.91 13.23
CA ALA A 25 8.32 -1.28 11.86
C ALA A 25 7.27 -0.79 10.85
N LEU A 26 5.98 -0.91 11.16
CA LEU A 26 4.90 -0.39 10.33
C LEU A 26 4.93 1.15 10.24
N MET A 27 5.18 1.83 11.36
CA MET A 27 5.34 3.29 11.38
C MET A 27 6.54 3.75 10.55
N ASP A 28 7.69 3.07 10.64
CA ASP A 28 8.86 3.42 9.83
C ASP A 28 8.63 3.14 8.35
N SER A 29 8.01 2.01 8.01
CA SER A 29 7.58 1.68 6.63
C SER A 29 6.73 2.81 6.04
N ARG A 30 5.69 3.20 6.80
CA ARG A 30 4.77 4.28 6.44
C ARG A 30 5.50 5.60 6.21
N ASN A 31 6.37 5.98 7.14
CA ASN A 31 7.16 7.20 7.04
C ASN A 31 8.14 7.16 5.86
N HIS A 32 8.74 6.00 5.59
CA HIS A 32 9.62 5.80 4.43
C HIS A 32 8.87 6.01 3.12
N THR A 33 7.68 5.40 2.96
CA THR A 33 6.81 5.62 1.81
C THR A 33 6.41 7.09 1.67
N LEU A 34 5.97 7.74 2.77
CA LEU A 34 5.57 9.15 2.75
C LEU A 34 6.72 10.10 2.36
N ARG A 35 7.95 9.80 2.78
CA ARG A 35 9.15 10.55 2.37
C ARG A 35 9.38 10.47 0.86
N TRP A 36 9.22 9.30 0.25
CA TRP A 36 9.34 9.14 -1.20
C TRP A 36 8.23 9.86 -1.97
N ILE A 37 6.99 9.77 -1.52
CA ILE A 37 5.87 10.50 -2.15
C ILE A 37 6.15 12.00 -2.12
N ALA A 38 6.59 12.54 -0.98
CA ALA A 38 6.92 13.95 -0.85
C ALA A 38 8.05 14.38 -1.81
N ALA A 39 9.06 13.52 -2.01
CA ALA A 39 10.15 13.80 -2.95
C ALA A 39 9.68 13.87 -4.42
N PHE A 40 8.64 13.11 -4.77
CA PHE A 40 8.09 13.04 -6.13
C PHE A 40 6.76 13.77 -6.32
N GLU A 41 6.27 14.49 -5.31
CA GLU A 41 4.91 15.04 -5.25
C GLU A 41 4.55 15.89 -6.47
N ARG A 42 5.47 16.75 -6.91
CA ARG A 42 5.26 17.57 -8.12
C ARG A 42 5.08 16.72 -9.38
N ALA A 43 5.97 15.75 -9.60
CA ALA A 43 5.93 14.90 -10.80
C ALA A 43 4.74 13.93 -10.79
N LEU A 44 4.31 13.50 -9.60
CA LEU A 44 3.10 12.69 -9.40
C LEU A 44 1.82 13.49 -9.68
N ALA A 45 1.82 14.79 -9.39
CA ALA A 45 0.68 15.67 -9.60
C ALA A 45 0.52 16.17 -11.04
N SER A 46 1.60 16.16 -11.86
CA SER A 46 1.62 16.79 -13.20
C SER A 46 1.71 15.82 -14.37
N SER A 47 1.45 14.52 -14.19
CA SER A 47 1.63 13.45 -15.21
C SER A 47 3.07 13.33 -15.77
N GLU A 48 4.01 14.12 -15.27
CA GLU A 48 5.44 14.07 -15.66
C GLU A 48 6.08 12.73 -15.28
N LEU A 49 5.56 12.06 -14.24
CA LEU A 49 5.99 10.72 -13.84
C LEU A 49 5.14 9.61 -14.50
N ALA A 50 4.87 9.74 -15.80
CA ALA A 50 4.26 8.67 -16.59
C ALA A 50 5.27 7.55 -16.82
N VAL A 51 5.11 6.44 -16.09
CA VAL A 51 5.94 5.24 -16.29
C VAL A 51 5.41 4.42 -17.46
N PRO A 52 6.29 3.85 -18.32
CA PRO A 52 5.85 2.99 -19.41
C PRO A 52 5.26 1.69 -18.87
N GLN A 53 4.34 1.11 -19.63
CA GLN A 53 3.80 -0.21 -19.32
C GLN A 53 4.87 -1.29 -19.54
N GLN A 54 5.42 -1.79 -18.44
CA GLN A 54 6.40 -2.88 -18.41
C GLN A 54 6.01 -3.89 -17.33
N ILE A 55 6.43 -5.14 -17.49
CA ILE A 55 6.02 -6.25 -16.63
C ILE A 55 6.38 -6.03 -15.14
N ASP A 56 7.52 -5.38 -14.89
CA ASP A 56 8.04 -5.14 -13.54
C ASP A 56 7.64 -3.77 -12.96
N LEU A 57 6.87 -2.97 -13.70
CA LEU A 57 6.45 -1.64 -13.28
C LEU A 57 4.95 -1.60 -13.00
N SER A 58 4.54 -0.61 -12.22
CA SER A 58 3.15 -0.16 -12.10
C SER A 58 3.15 1.37 -12.04
N PRO A 59 2.03 2.04 -12.40
CA PRO A 59 1.91 3.47 -12.20
C PRO A 59 2.17 3.87 -10.73
N PRO A 60 3.01 4.88 -10.46
CA PRO A 60 3.35 5.27 -9.09
C PRO A 60 2.14 5.64 -8.22
N LEU A 61 1.13 6.29 -8.79
CA LEU A 61 -0.12 6.61 -8.08
C LEU A 61 -0.93 5.34 -7.74
N TRP A 62 -0.90 4.33 -8.63
CA TRP A 62 -1.54 3.05 -8.37
C TRP A 62 -0.85 2.33 -7.20
N GLU A 63 0.48 2.27 -7.20
CA GLU A 63 1.26 1.66 -6.10
C GLU A 63 1.01 2.34 -4.76
N LEU A 64 0.94 3.67 -4.75
CA LEU A 64 0.61 4.43 -3.54
C LEU A 64 -0.76 4.02 -2.97
N GLY A 65 -1.81 4.07 -3.79
CA GLY A 65 -3.15 3.69 -3.34
C GLY A 65 -3.23 2.22 -2.96
N HIS A 66 -2.51 1.34 -3.68
CA HIS A 66 -2.40 -0.07 -3.36
C HIS A 66 -1.79 -0.33 -1.98
N LEU A 67 -0.79 0.44 -1.54
CA LEU A 67 -0.23 0.33 -0.18
C LEU A 67 -1.26 0.65 0.91
N GLY A 68 -2.06 1.71 0.71
CA GLY A 68 -3.17 2.06 1.60
C GLY A 68 -4.24 0.96 1.63
N TRP A 69 -4.65 0.50 0.45
CA TRP A 69 -5.60 -0.59 0.26
C TRP A 69 -5.14 -1.89 0.91
N PHE A 70 -3.88 -2.26 0.74
CA PHE A 70 -3.33 -3.51 1.25
C PHE A 70 -3.36 -3.52 2.79
N GLN A 71 -2.90 -2.42 3.42
CA GLN A 71 -3.00 -2.28 4.87
C GLN A 71 -4.46 -2.39 5.33
N GLU A 72 -5.35 -1.63 4.71
CA GLU A 72 -6.76 -1.59 5.12
C GLU A 72 -7.41 -2.97 4.97
N ARG A 73 -7.21 -3.64 3.83
CA ARG A 73 -7.83 -4.94 3.51
C ARG A 73 -7.43 -6.03 4.48
N TRP A 74 -6.16 -6.10 4.86
CA TRP A 74 -5.63 -7.17 5.71
C TRP A 74 -5.72 -6.90 7.21
N ILE A 75 -5.80 -5.63 7.62
CA ILE A 75 -5.86 -5.24 9.04
C ILE A 75 -7.26 -4.74 9.42
N ALA A 76 -7.66 -3.59 8.90
CA ALA A 76 -8.90 -2.93 9.34
C ALA A 76 -10.15 -3.68 8.87
N ARG A 77 -10.15 -4.17 7.62
CA ARG A 77 -11.30 -4.83 6.99
C ARG A 77 -11.35 -6.34 7.20
N ASN A 78 -10.26 -6.96 7.65
CA ASN A 78 -10.21 -8.40 7.91
C ASN A 78 -10.66 -8.72 9.33
N VAL A 79 -11.94 -9.08 9.50
CA VAL A 79 -12.51 -9.49 10.79
C VAL A 79 -11.88 -10.77 11.36
N GLN A 80 -11.24 -11.59 10.52
CA GLN A 80 -10.57 -12.82 10.93
C GLN A 80 -9.10 -12.63 11.28
N ARG A 81 -8.52 -11.42 11.19
CA ARG A 81 -7.06 -11.19 11.32
C ARG A 81 -6.38 -11.87 12.51
N GLN A 82 -7.10 -12.01 13.65
CA GLN A 82 -6.61 -12.66 14.87
C GLN A 82 -6.32 -14.16 14.68
N ARG A 83 -6.87 -14.79 13.63
CA ARG A 83 -6.63 -16.19 13.26
C ARG A 83 -5.30 -16.39 12.53
N GLY A 84 -4.62 -15.32 12.10
CA GLY A 84 -3.37 -15.38 11.37
C GLY A 84 -3.50 -16.20 10.08
N ALA A 85 -2.57 -17.13 9.83
CA ALA A 85 -2.59 -18.00 8.65
C ALA A 85 -3.82 -18.94 8.55
N ARG A 86 -4.64 -19.04 9.61
CA ARG A 86 -5.88 -19.84 9.62
C ARG A 86 -7.12 -19.05 9.21
N CYS A 87 -6.96 -17.82 8.71
CA CYS A 87 -8.07 -17.06 8.13
C CYS A 87 -8.63 -17.79 6.91
N ASP A 88 -9.95 -17.77 6.74
CA ASP A 88 -10.59 -18.19 5.50
C ASP A 88 -10.38 -17.11 4.42
N PRO A 89 -9.69 -17.41 3.30
CA PRO A 89 -9.47 -16.44 2.25
C PRO A 89 -10.78 -15.99 1.57
N SER A 90 -11.83 -16.81 1.59
CA SER A 90 -13.13 -16.52 0.96
C SER A 90 -14.04 -15.62 1.81
N GLN A 91 -13.70 -15.40 3.07
CA GLN A 91 -14.51 -14.55 3.96
C GLN A 91 -14.61 -13.12 3.42
N ALA A 92 -15.82 -12.58 3.34
CA ALA A 92 -16.02 -11.18 2.96
C ALA A 92 -15.28 -10.22 3.91
N ARG A 93 -14.68 -9.18 3.33
CA ARG A 93 -14.03 -8.09 4.07
C ARG A 93 -15.05 -6.99 4.38
N LEU A 94 -14.83 -6.23 5.45
CA LEU A 94 -15.63 -5.01 5.70
C LEU A 94 -15.47 -4.03 4.52
N PRO A 95 -16.43 -3.11 4.30
CA PRO A 95 -16.29 -2.07 3.28
C PRO A 95 -15.06 -1.19 3.53
N SER A 96 -14.52 -0.63 2.44
CA SER A 96 -13.41 0.34 2.52
C SER A 96 -13.91 1.73 2.90
N ILE A 97 -13.07 2.49 3.59
CA ILE A 97 -13.28 3.93 3.81
C ILE A 97 -13.14 4.74 2.50
N LEU A 98 -12.37 4.23 1.54
CA LEU A 98 -12.22 4.84 0.23
C LEU A 98 -13.22 4.20 -0.73
N THR A 99 -14.03 5.03 -1.39
CA THR A 99 -14.99 4.55 -2.40
C THR A 99 -14.25 3.87 -3.55
N ASP A 100 -14.79 2.75 -4.04
CA ASP A 100 -14.23 1.96 -5.13
C ASP A 100 -12.80 1.42 -4.91
N ALA A 101 -12.30 1.37 -3.67
CA ALA A 101 -10.93 0.96 -3.39
C ALA A 101 -10.55 -0.42 -3.97
N ASP A 102 -11.45 -1.40 -3.92
CA ASP A 102 -11.19 -2.74 -4.50
C ASP A 102 -11.10 -2.67 -6.04
N ARG A 103 -12.02 -1.93 -6.68
CA ARG A 103 -12.02 -1.70 -8.14
C ARG A 103 -10.79 -0.93 -8.63
N CYS A 104 -10.17 -0.14 -7.76
CA CYS A 104 -8.96 0.62 -8.09
C CYS A 104 -7.68 -0.14 -7.80
N PHE A 105 -7.62 -0.89 -6.69
CA PHE A 105 -6.36 -1.34 -6.11
C PHE A 105 -6.25 -2.85 -5.80
N ASP A 106 -7.33 -3.64 -5.92
CA ASP A 106 -7.25 -5.09 -5.75
C ASP A 106 -6.60 -5.72 -6.99
N PRO A 107 -5.43 -6.38 -6.90
CA PRO A 107 -4.81 -7.05 -8.04
C PRO A 107 -5.67 -8.20 -8.62
N ALA A 108 -6.63 -8.72 -7.86
CA ALA A 108 -7.59 -9.71 -8.36
C ALA A 108 -8.69 -9.09 -9.24
N GLU A 109 -9.00 -7.80 -9.05
CA GLU A 109 -9.99 -7.07 -9.86
C GLU A 109 -9.31 -6.23 -10.97
N VAL A 110 -8.14 -5.68 -10.67
CA VAL A 110 -7.36 -4.83 -11.57
C VAL A 110 -6.13 -5.58 -12.05
N SER A 111 -6.24 -6.15 -13.26
CA SER A 111 -5.10 -6.75 -13.95
C SER A 111 -3.95 -5.74 -14.10
N HIS A 112 -2.71 -6.24 -14.18
CA HIS A 112 -1.53 -5.39 -14.38
C HIS A 112 -1.71 -4.39 -15.53
N ALA A 113 -2.20 -4.86 -16.68
CA ALA A 113 -2.42 -4.01 -17.85
C ALA A 113 -3.55 -2.98 -17.71
N ALA A 114 -4.45 -3.17 -16.75
CA ALA A 114 -5.52 -2.23 -16.45
C ALA A 114 -5.06 -1.09 -15.52
N ARG A 115 -3.95 -1.25 -14.78
CA ARG A 115 -3.46 -0.25 -13.81
C ARG A 115 -3.20 1.12 -14.42
N TRP A 116 -2.83 1.19 -15.70
CA TRP A 116 -2.60 2.46 -16.43
C TRP A 116 -3.87 3.19 -16.88
N ARG A 117 -5.03 2.52 -16.81
CA ARG A 117 -6.30 3.01 -17.39
C ARG A 117 -7.42 3.14 -16.37
N VAL A 118 -7.25 2.58 -15.18
CA VAL A 118 -8.23 2.71 -14.10
C VAL A 118 -8.27 4.15 -13.61
N ASP A 119 -9.47 4.68 -13.41
CA ASP A 119 -9.67 6.00 -12.82
C ASP A 119 -9.25 5.95 -11.34
N LEU A 120 -8.09 6.54 -11.07
CA LEU A 120 -7.51 6.57 -9.73
C LEU A 120 -8.00 7.80 -8.95
N PRO A 121 -8.08 7.71 -7.61
CA PRO A 121 -8.22 8.90 -6.77
C PRO A 121 -7.02 9.82 -6.97
N GLU A 122 -7.23 11.11 -6.76
CA GLU A 122 -6.15 12.10 -6.82
C GLU A 122 -5.04 11.80 -5.79
N LEU A 123 -3.83 12.30 -6.07
CA LEU A 123 -2.65 12.08 -5.22
C LEU A 123 -2.92 12.37 -3.74
N GLN A 124 -3.63 13.46 -3.44
CA GLN A 124 -3.93 13.83 -2.06
C GLN A 124 -4.87 12.82 -1.37
N ALA A 125 -5.87 12.31 -2.09
CA ALA A 125 -6.77 11.29 -1.58
C ALA A 125 -6.05 9.94 -1.38
N ALA A 126 -5.20 9.53 -2.33
CA ALA A 126 -4.37 8.33 -2.18
C ALA A 126 -3.39 8.45 -0.99
N ARG A 127 -2.81 9.64 -0.78
CA ARG A 127 -1.95 9.94 0.36
C ARG A 127 -2.72 9.91 1.69
N GLN A 128 -3.92 10.48 1.73
CA GLN A 128 -4.79 10.44 2.92
C GLN A 128 -5.25 9.03 3.25
N TYR A 129 -5.52 8.20 2.24
CA TYR A 129 -5.89 6.80 2.45
C TYR A 129 -4.74 5.99 3.08
N LEU A 130 -3.50 6.44 2.85
CA LEU A 130 -2.33 5.87 3.50
C LEU A 130 -2.16 6.34 4.95
N VAL A 131 -2.80 7.39 5.49
CA VAL A 131 -2.54 7.86 6.89
C VAL A 131 -3.66 7.58 7.87
#